data_AF-X1JB83-F1
#
_entry.id   AF-X1JB83-F1
#
_cell.length_a   1.000
_cell.length_b   1.000
_cell.length_c   1.000
_cell.angle_alpha   90.00
_cell.angle_beta   90.00
_cell.angle_gamma   90.00
#
_symmetry.space_group_name_H-M   'P 1'
#
loop_
_entity.id
_entity.type
_entity.pdbx_description
1 polymer ?
#
loop_
_entity_poly.entity_id
_entity_poly.type
_entity_poly.pdbx_seq_one_letter_code
_entity_poly.pdbx_strand_id
1 'polypeptide(L)'
;GEGHNIWAITESQVVNQIGNSLAAQPLYIADGHHRYESALAYQRERRACSSLASEDEAFNFVMMTLVDFSDPGLIILPPHRLVRGISKSILNGLMAKLRAFFEIEELPLSVPSVWQQVDDLLMETNEIRLFLFGLAEPLLALRLRDFTTASQMMPYFHSELYKRLDVSIADHIIVEKLLGLSSGREEARITYSYDRQDASCASKNITLLFCLAIGYAV
;
A
#
# COMPACT_ATOMS: atom_id res chain seq x y z
N GLY A 1 17.66 19.78 13.66
CA GLY A 1 17.83 19.78 12.20
C GLY A 1 18.85 18.73 11.89
N GLU A 2 18.55 17.85 10.94
CA GLU A 2 19.50 16.82 10.48
C GLU A 2 20.50 17.45 9.51
N GLY A 3 21.77 17.10 9.64
CA GLY A 3 22.84 17.51 8.72
C GLY A 3 23.27 16.33 7.88
N HIS A 4 23.17 16.45 6.56
CA HIS A 4 23.61 15.40 5.64
C HIS A 4 24.85 15.86 4.89
N ASN A 5 25.87 15.00 4.86
CA ASN A 5 27.06 15.20 4.05
C ASN A 5 26.95 14.30 2.81
N ILE A 6 27.24 14.87 1.64
CA ILE A 6 27.17 14.17 0.36
C ILE A 6 28.53 14.38 -0.33
N TRP A 7 29.09 13.30 -0.86
CA TRP A 7 30.32 13.33 -1.64
C TRP A 7 30.07 12.71 -3.00
N ALA A 8 30.56 13.35 -4.05
CA ALA A 8 30.54 12.77 -5.39
C ALA A 8 31.71 11.79 -5.54
N ILE A 9 31.40 10.60 -6.03
CA ILE A 9 32.41 9.64 -6.53
C ILE A 9 32.55 9.90 -8.02
N THR A 10 33.75 10.28 -8.47
CA THR A 10 33.99 10.69 -9.87
C THR A 10 35.03 9.81 -10.57
N GLU A 11 35.70 8.96 -9.80
CA GLU A 11 36.69 8.01 -10.29
C GLU A 11 36.01 6.92 -11.12
N SER A 12 36.28 6.91 -12.44
CA SER A 12 35.63 6.00 -13.40
C SER A 12 35.77 4.52 -13.02
N GLN A 13 36.90 4.11 -12.44
CA GLN A 13 37.10 2.74 -11.98
C GLN A 13 36.10 2.36 -10.87
N VAL A 14 35.85 3.25 -9.91
CA VAL A 14 34.92 3.00 -8.80
C VAL A 14 33.49 2.99 -9.32
N VAL A 15 33.13 3.96 -10.18
CA VAL A 15 31.80 4.03 -10.81
C VAL A 15 31.50 2.76 -11.60
N ASN A 16 32.46 2.26 -12.39
CA ASN A 16 32.29 1.03 -13.16
C ASN A 16 32.15 -0.21 -12.27
N GLN A 17 32.89 -0.28 -11.16
CA GLN A 17 32.76 -1.39 -10.20
C GLN A 17 31.35 -1.42 -9.58
N ILE A 18 30.84 -0.27 -9.14
CA ILE A 18 29.49 -0.14 -8.59
C ILE A 18 28.44 -0.51 -9.65
N GLY A 19 28.54 0.08 -10.85
CA GLY A 19 27.63 -0.19 -11.96
C GLY A 19 27.57 -1.67 -12.33
N ASN A 20 28.73 -2.34 -12.46
CA ASN A 20 28.79 -3.77 -12.77
C ASN A 20 28.19 -4.64 -11.67
N SER A 21 28.34 -4.24 -10.40
CA SER A 21 27.80 -4.99 -9.26
C SER A 21 26.27 -4.91 -9.21
N LEU A 22 25.69 -3.79 -9.65
CA LEU A 22 24.25 -3.55 -9.68
C LEU A 22 23.58 -4.01 -10.99
N ALA A 23 24.33 -4.18 -12.08
CA ALA A 23 23.77 -4.46 -13.41
C ALA A 23 22.86 -5.71 -13.48
N ALA A 24 23.14 -6.72 -12.68
CA ALA A 24 22.36 -7.96 -12.61
C ALA A 24 21.33 -7.98 -11.47
N GLN A 25 21.28 -6.94 -10.63
CA GLN A 25 20.40 -6.91 -9.47
C GLN A 25 19.04 -6.30 -9.83
N PRO A 26 17.92 -6.98 -9.50
CA PRO A 26 16.63 -6.34 -9.59
C PRO A 26 16.55 -5.21 -8.56
N LEU A 27 16.08 -4.04 -8.98
CA LEU A 27 15.78 -2.92 -8.09
C LEU A 27 14.29 -2.86 -7.81
N TYR A 28 13.94 -2.71 -6.53
CA TYR A 28 12.58 -2.41 -6.11
C TYR A 28 12.43 -0.90 -5.94
N ILE A 29 11.46 -0.31 -6.63
CA ILE A 29 11.14 1.10 -6.44
C ILE A 29 10.28 1.21 -5.17
N ALA A 30 10.90 1.58 -4.05
CA ALA A 30 10.15 1.76 -2.81
C ALA A 30 9.33 3.07 -2.82
N ASP A 31 9.88 4.13 -3.40
CA ASP A 31 9.23 5.44 -3.55
C ASP A 31 9.62 6.08 -4.88
N GLY A 32 8.74 6.91 -5.43
CA GLY A 32 8.98 7.64 -6.67
C GLY A 32 8.54 6.94 -7.94
N HIS A 33 7.62 5.98 -7.89
CA HIS A 33 7.03 5.33 -9.07
C HIS A 33 6.59 6.33 -10.14
N HIS A 34 5.77 7.33 -9.78
CA HIS A 34 5.34 8.36 -10.72
C HIS A 34 6.49 9.23 -11.23
N ARG A 35 7.51 9.51 -10.40
CA ARG A 35 8.73 10.23 -10.82
C ARG A 35 9.50 9.43 -11.87
N TYR A 36 9.64 8.13 -11.64
CA TYR A 36 10.28 7.20 -12.57
C TYR A 36 9.51 7.05 -13.88
N GLU A 37 8.18 6.86 -13.81
CA GLU A 37 7.31 6.79 -14.99
C GLU A 37 7.36 8.08 -15.82
N SER A 38 7.35 9.24 -15.16
CA SER A 38 7.48 10.55 -15.82
C SER A 38 8.85 10.70 -16.49
N ALA A 39 9.93 10.26 -15.83
CA ALA A 39 11.27 10.28 -16.42
C ALA A 39 11.38 9.35 -17.65
N LEU A 40 10.78 8.16 -17.59
CA LEU A 40 10.71 7.23 -18.73
C LEU A 40 9.91 7.82 -19.91
N ALA A 41 8.77 8.46 -19.63
CA ALA A 41 7.98 9.13 -20.66
C ALA A 41 8.80 10.24 -21.33
N TYR A 42 9.45 11.09 -20.54
CA TYR A 42 10.30 12.16 -21.04
C TYR A 42 11.50 11.62 -21.86
N GLN A 43 12.15 10.55 -21.41
CA GLN A 43 13.22 9.89 -22.17
C GLN A 43 12.75 9.46 -23.56
N ARG A 44 11.56 8.86 -23.65
CA ARG A 44 10.96 8.42 -24.93
C ARG A 44 10.67 9.61 -25.85
N GLU A 45 10.11 10.69 -25.31
CA GLU A 45 9.86 11.92 -26.07
C GLU A 45 11.16 12.51 -26.65
N ARG A 46 12.23 12.57 -25.84
CA ARG A 46 13.53 13.09 -26.27
C ARG A 46 14.18 12.21 -27.34
N ARG A 47 14.11 10.89 -27.21
CA ARG A 47 14.60 9.94 -28.22
C ARG A 47 13.81 10.01 -29.53
N ALA A 48 12.51 10.28 -29.48
CA ALA A 48 11.70 10.47 -30.68
C ALA A 48 12.08 11.73 -31.47
N CYS A 49 12.51 12.79 -30.77
CA CYS A 49 12.92 14.05 -31.39
C CYS A 49 14.39 14.08 -31.87
N SER A 50 15.23 13.14 -31.45
CA SER A 50 16.66 13.09 -31.83
C SER A 50 17.16 11.66 -31.96
N SER A 51 17.42 11.21 -33.19
CA SER A 51 17.93 9.87 -33.51
C SER A 51 19.44 9.69 -33.29
N LEU A 52 20.15 10.77 -32.91
CA LEU A 52 21.61 10.79 -32.72
C LEU A 52 22.01 11.11 -31.27
N ALA A 53 21.07 11.00 -30.33
CA ALA A 53 21.35 11.30 -28.93
C ALA A 53 22.38 10.31 -28.35
N SER A 54 23.40 10.85 -27.67
CA SER A 54 24.38 10.05 -26.92
C SER A 54 23.70 9.28 -25.79
N GLU A 55 24.30 8.17 -25.36
CA GLU A 55 23.87 7.46 -24.15
C GLU A 55 24.10 8.31 -22.89
N ASP A 56 25.05 9.24 -22.93
CA ASP A 56 25.39 10.15 -21.81
C ASP A 56 24.46 11.36 -21.68
N GLU A 57 23.40 11.45 -22.49
CA GLU A 57 22.42 12.54 -22.35
C GLU A 57 21.68 12.49 -21.02
N ALA A 58 21.49 13.64 -20.39
CA ALA A 58 20.92 13.74 -19.04
C ALA A 58 19.54 13.06 -18.90
N PHE A 59 18.74 13.03 -19.97
CA PHE A 59 17.42 12.37 -19.98
C PHE A 59 17.49 10.84 -19.97
N ASN A 60 18.68 10.23 -20.03
CA ASN A 60 18.88 8.81 -19.83
C ASN A 60 19.11 8.44 -18.34
N PHE A 61 19.22 9.43 -17.46
CA PHE A 61 19.51 9.23 -16.05
C PHE A 61 18.41 9.82 -15.16
N VAL A 62 18.19 9.19 -14.01
CA VAL A 62 17.36 9.71 -12.93
C VAL A 62 18.11 9.52 -11.62
N MET A 63 18.06 10.53 -10.74
CA MET A 63 18.65 10.42 -9.42
C MET A 63 17.89 9.38 -8.60
N MET A 64 18.62 8.43 -8.03
CA MET A 64 18.07 7.39 -7.17
C MET A 64 18.84 7.34 -5.85
N THR A 65 18.14 6.99 -4.78
CA THR A 65 18.73 6.57 -3.51
C THR A 65 18.55 5.08 -3.39
N LEU A 66 19.65 4.34 -3.25
CA LEU A 66 19.63 2.89 -3.05
C LEU A 66 19.75 2.61 -1.56
N VAL A 67 18.85 1.78 -1.05
CA VAL A 67 18.83 1.32 0.34
C VAL A 67 18.85 -0.20 0.31
N ASP A 68 19.70 -0.82 1.12
CA ASP A 68 19.72 -2.28 1.26
C ASP A 68 18.42 -2.73 1.94
N PHE A 69 17.80 -3.78 1.42
CA PHE A 69 16.64 -4.41 2.06
C PHE A 69 16.94 -4.96 3.45
N SER A 70 18.21 -5.28 3.71
CA SER A 70 18.70 -5.75 5.00
C SER A 70 19.00 -4.62 5.98
N ASP A 71 18.84 -3.36 5.58
CA ASP A 71 19.09 -2.21 6.45
C ASP A 71 18.06 -2.22 7.62
N PRO A 72 18.50 -2.31 8.89
CA PRO A 72 17.59 -2.34 10.03
C PRO A 72 16.82 -1.02 10.22
N GLY A 73 17.27 0.07 9.60
CA GLY A 73 16.57 1.35 9.52
C GLY A 73 15.49 1.41 8.44
N LEU A 74 15.42 0.43 7.52
CA LEU A 74 14.35 0.34 6.54
C LEU A 74 13.09 -0.24 7.19
N ILE A 75 12.16 0.64 7.53
CA ILE A 75 10.87 0.27 8.13
C ILE A 75 9.77 0.47 7.10
N ILE A 76 9.11 -0.62 6.69
CA ILE A 76 7.93 -0.57 5.83
C ILE A 76 6.69 -0.59 6.72
N LEU A 77 6.00 0.55 6.78
CA LEU A 77 4.76 0.67 7.56
C LEU A 77 3.54 0.40 6.68
N PRO A 78 2.54 -0.33 7.19
CA PRO A 78 1.32 -0.60 6.43
C PRO A 78 0.50 0.68 6.28
N PRO A 79 0.06 1.05 5.06
CA PRO A 79 -0.75 2.23 4.85
C PRO A 79 -2.16 2.01 5.40
N HIS A 80 -2.61 2.86 6.32
CA HIS A 80 -3.99 2.88 6.79
C HIS A 80 -4.85 3.69 5.82
N ARG A 81 -5.90 3.06 5.30
CA ARG A 81 -6.88 3.74 4.43
C ARG A 81 -7.92 4.45 5.29
N LEU A 82 -8.34 5.64 4.87
CA LEU A 82 -9.46 6.36 5.43
C LEU A 82 -10.41 6.68 4.29
N VAL A 83 -11.57 6.03 4.30
CA VAL A 83 -12.63 6.28 3.31
C VAL A 83 -13.63 7.25 3.92
N ARG A 84 -13.98 8.32 3.19
CA ARG A 84 -14.94 9.35 3.62
C ARG A 84 -16.07 9.50 2.62
N GLY A 85 -17.20 10.07 3.03
CA GLY A 85 -18.30 10.40 2.11
C GLY A 85 -19.18 9.20 1.74
N ILE A 86 -19.15 8.11 2.52
CA ILE A 86 -20.01 6.95 2.26
C ILE A 86 -21.45 7.30 2.70
N SER A 87 -22.41 7.11 1.78
CA SER A 87 -23.82 7.35 2.08
C SER A 87 -24.37 6.39 3.14
N LYS A 88 -25.31 6.86 3.98
CA LYS A 88 -25.95 6.05 5.03
C LYS A 88 -26.60 4.77 4.49
N SER A 89 -27.15 4.80 3.27
CA SER A 89 -27.76 3.63 2.65
C SER A 89 -26.75 2.52 2.38
N ILE A 90 -25.53 2.86 1.95
CA ILE A 90 -24.44 1.91 1.74
C ILE A 90 -24.01 1.32 3.10
N LEU A 91 -23.84 2.16 4.12
CA LEU A 91 -23.41 1.74 5.46
C LEU A 91 -24.40 0.77 6.11
N ASN A 92 -25.71 1.06 6.01
CA ASN A 92 -26.76 0.23 6.59
C ASN A 92 -26.73 -1.23 6.08
N GLY A 93 -26.30 -1.45 4.84
CA GLY A 93 -26.16 -2.79 4.25
C GLY A 93 -24.77 -3.42 4.40
N LEU A 94 -23.77 -2.65 4.83
CA LEU A 94 -22.37 -3.07 4.77
C LEU A 94 -22.08 -4.26 5.68
N MET A 95 -22.62 -4.29 6.91
CA MET A 95 -22.39 -5.40 7.85
C MET A 95 -22.91 -6.74 7.32
N ALA A 96 -24.08 -6.74 6.67
CA ALA A 96 -24.63 -7.95 6.06
C ALA A 96 -23.73 -8.44 4.92
N LYS A 97 -23.24 -7.52 4.08
CA LYS A 97 -22.30 -7.82 3.00
C LYS A 97 -20.98 -8.36 3.54
N LEU A 98 -20.40 -7.74 4.57
CA LEU A 98 -19.15 -8.18 5.19
C LEU A 98 -19.27 -9.61 5.73
N ARG A 99 -20.37 -9.94 6.42
CA ARG A 99 -20.58 -11.30 6.96
C ARG A 99 -20.64 -12.40 5.90
N ALA A 100 -20.98 -12.05 4.65
CA ALA A 100 -20.98 -13.01 3.54
C ALA A 100 -19.57 -13.43 3.12
N PHE A 101 -18.56 -12.58 3.30
CA PHE A 101 -17.18 -12.82 2.89
C PHE A 101 -16.23 -13.07 4.07
N PHE A 102 -16.57 -12.53 5.24
CA PHE A 102 -15.70 -12.50 6.40
C PHE A 102 -16.38 -13.11 7.63
N GLU A 103 -15.57 -13.78 8.43
CA GLU A 103 -15.85 -13.95 9.85
C GLU A 103 -15.49 -12.65 10.56
N ILE A 104 -16.38 -12.19 11.43
CA ILE A 104 -16.25 -10.89 12.09
C ILE A 104 -16.17 -11.14 13.58
N GLU A 105 -15.07 -10.73 14.18
CA GLU A 105 -14.88 -10.64 15.63
C GLU A 105 -14.93 -9.16 16.05
N GLU A 106 -15.64 -8.89 17.14
CA GLU A 106 -15.81 -7.56 17.70
C GLU A 106 -14.82 -7.35 18.85
N LEU A 107 -13.88 -6.42 18.69
CA LEU A 107 -12.82 -6.09 19.65
C LEU A 107 -13.14 -4.77 20.38
N PRO A 108 -13.49 -4.80 21.68
CA PRO A 108 -13.91 -3.61 22.40
C PRO A 108 -12.74 -2.63 22.61
N LEU A 109 -12.78 -1.45 21.99
CA LEU A 109 -11.72 -0.44 22.11
C LEU A 109 -11.49 0.08 23.54
N SER A 110 -12.43 -0.14 24.45
CA SER A 110 -12.30 0.22 25.87
C SER A 110 -11.21 -0.57 26.59
N VAL A 111 -10.74 -1.68 26.01
CA VAL A 111 -9.69 -2.52 26.60
C VAL A 111 -8.30 -2.01 26.16
N PRO A 112 -7.40 -1.66 27.09
CA PRO A 112 -6.07 -1.14 26.74
C PRO A 112 -5.22 -2.08 25.88
N SER A 113 -5.43 -3.40 26.00
CA SER A 113 -4.66 -4.43 25.30
C SER A 113 -5.17 -4.74 23.89
N VAL A 114 -6.23 -4.08 23.39
CA VAL A 114 -6.77 -4.36 22.04
C VAL A 114 -5.70 -4.19 20.97
N TRP A 115 -4.83 -3.19 21.09
CA TRP A 115 -3.79 -2.98 20.08
C TRP A 115 -2.73 -4.06 20.09
N GLN A 116 -2.39 -4.60 21.27
CA GLN A 116 -1.53 -5.76 21.38
C GLN A 116 -2.18 -6.98 20.70
N GLN A 117 -3.47 -7.21 20.93
CA GLN A 117 -4.22 -8.28 20.29
C GLN A 117 -4.27 -8.10 18.77
N VAL A 118 -4.44 -6.87 18.27
CA VAL A 118 -4.39 -6.56 16.84
C VAL A 118 -3.01 -6.87 16.26
N ASP A 119 -1.94 -6.47 16.95
CA ASP A 119 -0.57 -6.74 16.51
C ASP A 119 -0.29 -8.25 16.48
N ASP A 120 -0.68 -8.98 17.52
CA ASP A 120 -0.54 -10.45 17.57
C ASP A 120 -1.30 -11.14 16.42
N LEU A 121 -2.54 -10.71 16.16
CA LEU A 121 -3.35 -11.24 15.05
C LEU A 121 -2.74 -10.91 13.68
N LEU A 122 -2.11 -9.75 13.52
CA LEU A 122 -1.44 -9.40 12.27
C LEU A 122 -0.11 -10.13 12.06
N MET A 123 0.49 -10.71 13.11
CA MET A 123 1.66 -11.60 12.98
C MET A 123 1.29 -13.01 12.50
N GLU A 124 0.01 -13.38 12.52
CA GLU A 124 -0.45 -14.68 12.00
C GLU A 124 -0.52 -14.68 10.46
N THR A 125 0.51 -15.21 9.80
CA THR A 125 0.66 -15.15 8.34
C THR A 125 -0.18 -16.15 7.54
N ASN A 126 -0.88 -17.08 8.20
CA ASN A 126 -1.65 -18.13 7.52
C ASN A 126 -3.06 -17.68 7.11
N GLU A 127 -3.54 -16.54 7.62
CA GLU A 127 -4.91 -16.08 7.41
C GLU A 127 -4.92 -14.63 6.93
N ILE A 128 -5.80 -14.32 5.97
CA ILE A 128 -6.03 -12.95 5.51
C ILE A 128 -6.91 -12.26 6.55
N ARG A 129 -6.33 -11.29 7.26
CA ARG A 129 -6.98 -10.54 8.33
C ARG A 129 -6.98 -9.05 8.01
N LEU A 130 -8.14 -8.43 8.16
CA LEU A 130 -8.33 -6.99 7.99
C LEU A 130 -9.03 -6.44 9.23
N PHE A 131 -8.69 -5.22 9.63
CA PHE A 131 -9.32 -4.57 10.77
C PHE A 131 -10.05 -3.34 10.30
N LEU A 132 -11.33 -3.21 10.66
CA LEU A 132 -12.22 -2.14 10.23
C LEU A 132 -12.74 -1.36 11.45
N PHE A 133 -12.63 -0.04 11.40
CA PHE A 133 -13.05 0.86 12.48
C PHE A 133 -13.92 2.02 11.95
N GLY A 134 -15.02 2.35 12.64
CA GLY A 134 -15.85 3.54 12.33
C GLY A 134 -17.29 3.28 11.86
N LEU A 135 -17.76 2.02 11.85
CA LEU A 135 -19.18 1.69 11.60
C LEU A 135 -20.04 1.74 12.88
N ALA A 136 -19.40 1.49 14.03
CA ALA A 136 -19.87 1.65 15.41
C ALA A 136 -18.64 1.45 16.33
N GLU A 137 -18.77 1.66 17.65
CA GLU A 137 -17.92 0.94 18.61
C GLU A 137 -18.52 -0.47 18.72
N PRO A 138 -17.80 -1.57 18.43
CA PRO A 138 -16.35 -1.81 18.58
C PRO A 138 -15.52 -1.90 17.26
N LEU A 139 -14.20 -2.15 17.39
CA LEU A 139 -13.31 -2.48 16.26
C LEU A 139 -13.69 -3.85 15.69
N LEU A 140 -13.76 -3.98 14.37
CA LEU A 140 -14.11 -5.24 13.71
C LEU A 140 -12.85 -5.91 13.14
N ALA A 141 -12.50 -7.09 13.64
CA ALA A 141 -11.51 -7.95 13.03
C ALA A 141 -12.21 -8.87 12.02
N LEU A 142 -11.80 -8.77 10.75
CA LEU A 142 -12.35 -9.49 9.61
C LEU A 142 -11.37 -10.58 9.20
N ARG A 143 -11.79 -11.84 9.32
CA ARG A 143 -11.06 -12.98 8.76
C ARG A 143 -11.73 -13.46 7.49
N LEU A 144 -10.99 -13.56 6.39
CA LEU A 144 -11.55 -14.03 5.12
C LEU A 144 -12.02 -15.49 5.23
N ARG A 145 -13.27 -15.78 4.85
CA ARG A 145 -13.84 -17.14 4.90
C ARG A 145 -13.32 -18.05 3.80
N ASP A 146 -13.35 -17.55 2.57
CA ASP A 146 -12.98 -18.31 1.38
C ASP A 146 -12.21 -17.41 0.40
N PHE A 147 -10.92 -17.71 0.27
CA PHE A 147 -10.04 -17.05 -0.69
C PHE A 147 -10.47 -17.32 -2.15
N THR A 148 -11.04 -18.48 -2.44
CA THR A 148 -11.41 -18.86 -3.81
C THR A 148 -12.47 -17.92 -4.38
N THR A 149 -13.54 -17.71 -3.61
CA THR A 149 -14.61 -16.77 -3.97
C THR A 149 -14.07 -15.34 -4.08
N ALA A 150 -13.23 -14.90 -3.13
CA ALA A 150 -12.66 -13.55 -3.17
C ALA A 150 -11.74 -13.32 -4.39
N SER A 151 -10.89 -14.30 -4.72
CA SER A 151 -9.96 -14.25 -5.86
C SER A 151 -10.69 -14.10 -7.19
N GLN A 152 -11.87 -14.72 -7.35
CA GLN A 152 -12.70 -14.60 -8.56
C GLN A 152 -13.30 -13.20 -8.77
N MET A 153 -13.38 -12.40 -7.71
CA MET A 153 -13.92 -11.03 -7.78
C MET A 153 -12.86 -10.00 -8.16
N MET A 154 -11.57 -10.39 -8.16
CA MET A 154 -10.44 -9.53 -8.49
C MET A 154 -10.10 -9.58 -9.98
N PRO A 155 -9.38 -8.57 -10.51
CA PRO A 155 -8.98 -8.59 -11.92
C PRO A 155 -8.09 -9.80 -12.26
N TYR A 156 -8.44 -10.50 -13.34
CA TYR A 156 -7.81 -11.77 -13.72
C TYR A 156 -6.34 -11.65 -14.14
N PHE A 157 -5.89 -10.44 -14.51
CA PHE A 157 -4.54 -10.17 -14.98
C PHE A 157 -3.52 -10.01 -13.85
N HIS A 158 -3.95 -10.02 -12.59
CA HIS A 158 -3.06 -10.02 -11.43
C HIS A 158 -2.62 -11.44 -11.03
N SER A 159 -1.42 -11.55 -10.45
CA SER A 159 -0.86 -12.80 -9.96
C SER A 159 -1.61 -13.33 -8.72
N GLU A 160 -1.50 -14.62 -8.43
CA GLU A 160 -2.09 -15.21 -7.22
C GLU A 160 -1.51 -14.62 -5.93
N LEU A 161 -0.22 -14.24 -5.94
CA LEU A 161 0.39 -13.53 -4.82
C LEU A 161 -0.28 -12.18 -4.58
N TYR A 162 -0.51 -11.40 -5.65
CA TYR A 162 -1.20 -10.12 -5.55
C TYR A 162 -2.59 -10.27 -4.95
N LYS A 163 -3.36 -11.27 -5.40
CA LYS A 163 -4.72 -11.50 -4.91
C LYS A 163 -4.77 -11.89 -3.43
N ARG A 164 -3.70 -12.50 -2.91
CA ARG A 164 -3.56 -12.88 -1.49
C ARG A 164 -3.15 -11.73 -0.59
N LEU A 165 -2.68 -10.61 -1.15
CA LEU A 165 -2.34 -9.44 -0.34
C LEU A 165 -3.60 -8.88 0.33
N ASP A 166 -3.51 -8.67 1.64
CA ASP A 166 -4.55 -8.02 2.43
C ASP A 166 -4.97 -6.67 1.80
N VAL A 167 -4.02 -5.89 1.28
CA VAL A 167 -4.29 -4.62 0.58
C VAL A 167 -5.14 -4.79 -0.67
N SER A 168 -4.98 -5.89 -1.41
CA SER A 168 -5.76 -6.18 -2.62
C SER A 168 -7.17 -6.64 -2.26
N ILE A 169 -7.32 -7.41 -1.18
CA ILE A 169 -8.62 -7.82 -0.64
C ILE A 169 -9.40 -6.59 -0.16
N ALA A 170 -8.73 -5.70 0.59
CA ALA A 170 -9.31 -4.44 1.03
C ALA A 170 -9.81 -3.58 -0.15
N ASP A 171 -8.98 -3.42 -1.18
CA ASP A 171 -9.29 -2.58 -2.34
C ASP A 171 -10.40 -3.18 -3.20
N HIS A 172 -10.20 -4.40 -3.72
CA HIS A 172 -11.14 -4.98 -4.67
C HIS A 172 -12.42 -5.49 -4.01
N ILE A 173 -12.34 -6.08 -2.81
CA ILE A 173 -13.54 -6.63 -2.17
C ILE A 173 -14.28 -5.53 -1.45
N ILE A 174 -13.63 -4.89 -0.47
CA ILE A 174 -14.35 -3.96 0.41
C ILE A 174 -14.64 -2.63 -0.29
N VAL A 175 -13.63 -1.97 -0.86
CA VAL A 175 -13.79 -0.64 -1.45
C VAL A 175 -14.59 -0.70 -2.76
N GLU A 176 -14.16 -1.52 -3.72
CA GLU A 176 -14.82 -1.55 -5.02
C GLU A 176 -16.17 -2.27 -5.00
N LYS A 177 -16.25 -3.48 -4.43
CA LYS A 177 -17.44 -4.34 -4.56
C LYS A 177 -18.46 -4.10 -3.45
N LEU A 178 -18.02 -4.01 -2.19
CA LEU A 178 -18.96 -3.86 -1.07
C LEU A 178 -19.45 -2.41 -0.91
N LEU A 179 -18.53 -1.44 -0.97
CA LEU A 179 -18.84 -0.02 -0.89
C LEU A 179 -19.25 0.59 -2.23
N GLY A 180 -18.95 -0.06 -3.36
CA GLY A 180 -19.31 0.43 -4.69
C GLY A 180 -18.48 1.66 -5.11
N LEU A 181 -17.32 1.86 -4.50
CA LEU A 181 -16.43 2.97 -4.76
C LEU A 181 -15.42 2.53 -5.83
N SER A 182 -15.73 2.84 -7.08
CA SER A 182 -14.77 2.73 -8.19
C SER A 182 -13.92 4.00 -8.25
N SER A 183 -12.69 3.86 -8.71
CA SER A 183 -11.77 4.96 -9.04
C SER A 183 -12.43 5.89 -10.09
N GLY A 184 -13.20 6.88 -9.62
CA GLY A 184 -13.90 7.83 -10.50
C GLY A 184 -15.21 8.42 -9.98
N ARG A 185 -15.76 8.02 -8.82
CA ARG A 185 -16.94 8.70 -8.23
C ARG A 185 -16.54 9.81 -7.26
N GLU A 186 -17.01 11.04 -7.53
CA GLU A 186 -16.61 12.30 -6.88
C GLU A 186 -16.97 12.44 -5.37
N GLU A 187 -17.83 11.57 -4.82
CA GLU A 187 -18.34 11.75 -3.45
C GLU A 187 -17.48 11.09 -2.36
N ALA A 188 -16.74 10.02 -2.69
CA ALA A 188 -15.93 9.32 -1.70
C ALA A 188 -14.45 9.69 -1.80
N ARG A 189 -13.90 10.22 -0.70
CA ARG A 189 -12.48 10.59 -0.61
C ARG A 189 -11.73 9.50 0.13
N ILE A 190 -10.75 8.89 -0.54
CA ILE A 190 -9.80 7.96 0.07
C ILE A 190 -8.54 8.75 0.40
N THR A 191 -8.17 8.78 1.67
CA THR A 191 -6.88 9.32 2.15
C THR A 191 -6.08 8.23 2.86
N TYR A 192 -4.78 8.42 2.97
CA TYR A 192 -3.87 7.45 3.61
C TYR A 192 -3.24 8.08 4.85
N SER A 193 -3.05 7.27 5.88
CA SER A 193 -2.25 7.60 7.07
C SER A 193 -1.26 6.47 7.33
N TYR A 194 -0.03 6.82 7.69
CA TYR A 194 1.00 5.86 8.10
C TYR A 194 1.12 5.76 9.63
N ASP A 195 0.43 6.64 10.35
CA ASP A 195 0.30 6.60 11.80
C ASP A 195 -1.09 6.08 12.18
N ARG A 196 -1.10 5.03 13.00
CA ARG A 196 -2.31 4.34 13.48
C ARG A 196 -3.12 5.21 14.46
N GLN A 197 -2.45 5.94 15.35
CA GLN A 197 -3.10 6.83 16.31
C GLN A 197 -3.73 8.03 15.60
N ASP A 198 -3.03 8.64 14.64
CA ASP A 198 -3.59 9.72 13.83
C ASP A 198 -4.82 9.26 13.05
N ALA A 199 -4.76 8.06 12.46
CA ALA A 199 -5.87 7.48 11.74
C ALA A 199 -7.07 7.14 12.65
N SER A 200 -6.80 6.65 13.88
CA SER A 200 -7.81 6.37 14.91
C SER A 200 -8.44 7.65 15.49
N CYS A 201 -7.67 8.73 15.62
CA CYS A 201 -8.20 10.03 16.04
C CYS A 201 -9.05 10.66 14.92
N ALA A 202 -8.60 10.58 13.66
CA ALA A 202 -9.32 11.12 12.50
C ALA A 202 -10.68 10.42 12.26
N SER A 203 -10.84 9.18 12.72
CA SER A 203 -12.07 8.40 12.55
C SER A 203 -13.16 8.67 13.56
N LYS A 204 -12.87 9.30 14.69
CA LYS A 204 -13.92 9.70 15.65
C LYS A 204 -14.93 10.70 15.08
N ASN A 205 -14.58 11.37 13.98
CA ASN A 205 -15.45 12.33 13.28
C ASN A 205 -16.04 11.79 11.97
N ILE A 206 -15.70 10.57 11.56
CA ILE A 206 -15.86 10.12 10.18
C ILE A 206 -16.10 8.61 10.15
N THR A 207 -17.09 8.17 9.38
CA THR A 207 -17.30 6.75 9.07
C THR A 207 -16.09 6.21 8.30
N LEU A 208 -15.21 5.50 9.00
CA LEU A 208 -13.96 4.99 8.43
C LEU A 208 -14.05 3.51 8.02
N LEU A 209 -13.22 3.17 7.05
CA LEU A 209 -12.79 1.80 6.76
C LEU A 209 -11.29 1.79 7.05
N PHE A 210 -10.92 1.29 8.21
CA PHE A 210 -9.54 0.89 8.47
C PHE A 210 -9.29 -0.40 7.67
N CYS A 211 -8.08 -0.57 7.15
CA CYS A 211 -7.59 -1.87 6.69
C CYS A 211 -6.13 -1.92 7.12
N LEU A 212 -5.90 -2.56 8.26
CA LEU A 212 -4.58 -3.01 8.65
C LEU A 212 -4.28 -4.27 7.85
N ALA A 213 -3.18 -4.22 7.12
CA ALA A 213 -2.68 -5.24 6.24
C ALA A 213 -1.17 -5.24 6.44
N ILE A 214 -0.61 -6.16 7.23
CA ILE A 214 0.84 -6.28 7.32
C ILE A 214 1.28 -7.12 6.11
N GLY A 215 1.50 -6.42 5.00
CA GLY A 215 2.34 -6.98 3.95
C GLY A 215 3.78 -6.84 4.40
N TYR A 216 4.34 -7.85 5.07
CA TYR A 216 5.78 -8.03 5.02
C TYR A 216 6.12 -8.42 3.58
N ALA A 217 6.43 -7.41 2.77
CA ALA A 217 7.27 -7.62 1.60
C ALA A 217 8.71 -7.63 2.12
N VAL A 218 9.22 -8.82 2.41
CA VAL A 218 10.66 -9.08 2.35
C VAL A 218 10.95 -9.65 0.98
#